data_AF-A0A9D5M5H4-F1
#
_entry.id   AF-A0A9D5M5H4-F1
#
_cell.length_a   1.000
_cell.length_b   1.000
_cell.length_c   1.000
_cell.angle_alpha   90.00
_cell.angle_beta   90.00
_cell.angle_gamma   90.00
#
_symmetry.space_group_name_H-M   'P 1'
#
loop_
_entity.id
_entity.type
_entity.pdbx_description
1 polymer ?
#
loop_
_entity_poly.entity_id
_entity_poly.type
_entity_poly.pdbx_seq_one_letter_code
_entity_poly.pdbx_strand_id
1 'polypeptide(L)'
;TDMWRGGVWLNLNYFIIRGLYKYGYDEIAEELKTKTLEAVQKWYKKTGVIYEFFDSRDEVYPYQCERKGKPTTPPDWRKQVHSISDFNWSSCFTLMFIQDELYLD
;
A
#
# COMPACT_ATOMS: atom_id res chain seq x y z
N THR A 1 -0.67 -11.91 -13.50
CA THR A 1 0.30 -10.93 -13.00
C THR A 1 0.66 -11.29 -11.57
N ASP A 2 1.91 -11.05 -11.23
CA ASP A 2 2.52 -11.33 -9.92
C ASP A 2 2.34 -10.08 -9.03
N MET A 3 2.09 -10.25 -7.73
CA MET A 3 1.97 -9.14 -6.76
C MET A 3 3.15 -8.17 -6.77
N TRP A 4 4.31 -8.60 -7.27
CA TRP A 4 5.51 -7.77 -7.40
C TRP A 4 5.63 -7.00 -8.73
N ARG A 5 4.70 -7.18 -9.66
CA ARG A 5 4.72 -6.59 -11.01
C ARG A 5 3.51 -5.68 -11.25
N GLY A 6 3.31 -4.72 -10.35
CA GLY A 6 2.24 -3.72 -10.45
C GLY A 6 1.53 -3.41 -9.14
N GLY A 7 1.72 -4.23 -8.11
CA GLY A 7 1.26 -3.92 -6.76
C GLY A 7 2.10 -2.81 -6.12
N VAL A 8 1.43 -1.89 -5.41
CA VAL A 8 2.05 -0.87 -4.57
C VAL A 8 2.22 -1.44 -3.16
N TRP A 9 3.48 -1.57 -2.75
CA TRP A 9 3.87 -2.07 -1.43
C TRP A 9 4.35 -0.89 -0.57
N LEU A 10 3.75 -0.71 0.61
CA LEU A 10 4.02 0.46 1.46
C LEU A 10 5.47 0.55 1.93
N ASN A 11 6.13 -0.59 2.17
CA ASN A 11 7.55 -0.61 2.54
C ASN A 11 8.44 -0.07 1.40
N LEU A 12 8.10 -0.37 0.14
CA LEU A 12 8.84 0.18 -1.01
C LEU A 12 8.60 1.68 -1.15
N ASN A 13 7.34 2.11 -1.06
CA ASN A 13 7.02 3.54 -1.07
C ASN A 13 7.75 4.26 0.07
N TYR A 14 7.84 3.66 1.25
CA TYR A 14 8.55 4.24 2.39
C TYR A 14 10.03 4.50 2.07
N PHE A 15 10.75 3.48 1.56
CA PHE A 15 12.16 3.67 1.20
C PHE A 15 12.35 4.68 0.08
N ILE A 16 11.46 4.71 -0.92
CA ILE A 16 11.50 5.69 -2.00
C ILE A 16 11.28 7.10 -1.46
N ILE A 17 10.25 7.31 -0.63
CA ILE A 17 9.94 8.60 0.02
C ILE A 17 11.13 9.08 0.85
N ARG A 18 11.71 8.21 1.68
CA ARG A 18 12.92 8.53 2.46
C ARG A 18 14.10 8.91 1.57
N GLY A 19 14.28 8.21 0.45
CA GLY A 19 15.28 8.55 -0.55
C GLY A 19 15.03 9.93 -1.16
N LEU A 20 13.79 10.24 -1.53
CA LEU A 20 13.43 11.53 -2.14
C LEU A 20 13.74 12.69 -1.18
N TYR A 21 13.33 12.62 0.09
CA TYR A 21 13.69 13.65 1.08
C TYR A 21 15.21 13.81 1.21
N LYS A 22 15.95 12.69 1.32
CA LYS A 22 17.41 12.73 1.49
C LYS A 22 18.14 13.43 0.33
N TYR A 23 17.55 13.43 -0.86
CA TYR A 23 18.12 14.07 -2.04
C TYR A 23 17.48 15.43 -2.37
N GLY A 24 16.62 15.97 -1.48
CA GLY A 24 16.00 17.29 -1.63
C GLY A 24 14.81 17.33 -2.60
N TYR A 25 14.20 16.18 -2.89
CA TYR A 25 12.99 16.08 -3.72
C TYR A 25 11.71 16.07 -2.85
N ASP A 26 11.61 17.03 -1.93
CA ASP A 26 10.61 17.04 -0.86
C ASP A 26 9.17 17.08 -1.39
N GLU A 27 8.91 17.88 -2.43
CA GLU A 27 7.58 17.98 -3.04
C GLU A 27 7.11 16.63 -3.62
N ILE A 28 8.01 15.91 -4.28
CA ILE A 28 7.72 14.58 -4.86
C ILE A 28 7.53 13.56 -3.74
N ALA A 29 8.33 13.65 -2.68
CA ALA A 29 8.22 12.80 -1.50
C ALA A 29 6.85 12.97 -0.83
N GLU A 30 6.43 14.21 -0.60
CA GLU A 30 5.13 14.55 0.00
C GLU A 30 3.95 14.14 -0.89
N GLU A 31 4.05 14.33 -2.21
CA GLU A 31 3.03 13.87 -3.15
C GLU A 31 2.85 12.35 -3.07
N LEU A 32 3.95 11.59 -3.07
CA LEU A 32 3.92 10.13 -2.98
C LEU A 32 3.40 9.66 -1.61
N LYS A 33 3.81 10.32 -0.51
CA LYS A 33 3.32 10.06 0.85
C LYS A 33 1.80 10.25 0.92
N THR A 34 1.32 11.38 0.42
CA THR A 34 -0.11 11.74 0.41
C THR A 34 -0.93 10.73 -0.38
N LYS A 35 -0.54 10.43 -1.63
CA LYS A 35 -1.23 9.43 -2.46
C LYS A 35 -1.26 8.04 -1.81
N THR A 36 -0.17 7.65 -1.15
CA THR A 36 -0.10 6.37 -0.43
C THR A 36 -1.12 6.33 0.72
N LEU A 37 -1.18 7.38 1.54
CA LEU A 37 -2.12 7.48 2.65
C LEU A 37 -3.58 7.57 2.18
N GLU A 38 -3.86 8.30 1.11
CA GLU A 38 -5.19 8.40 0.52
C GLU A 38 -5.71 7.05 0.03
N ALA A 39 -4.88 6.28 -0.67
CA ALA A 39 -5.23 4.94 -1.13
C ALA A 39 -5.54 4.00 0.06
N VAL A 40 -4.66 3.98 1.07
CA VAL A 40 -4.87 3.19 2.30
C VAL A 40 -6.18 3.60 2.98
N GLN A 41 -6.41 4.90 3.18
CA GLN A 41 -7.61 5.42 3.84
C GLN A 41 -8.88 5.06 3.05
N LYS A 42 -8.87 5.23 1.72
CA LYS A 42 -10.00 4.93 0.84
C LYS A 42 -10.42 3.46 0.96
N TRP A 43 -9.48 2.53 0.89
CA TRP A 43 -9.80 1.10 0.96
C TRP A 43 -10.11 0.64 2.38
N TYR A 44 -9.44 1.21 3.38
CA TYR A 44 -9.78 0.96 4.78
C TYR A 44 -11.23 1.36 5.08
N LYS A 45 -11.69 2.55 4.63
CA LYS A 45 -13.09 2.99 4.77
C LYS A 45 -14.10 2.05 4.10
N LYS A 46 -13.73 1.41 2.99
CA LYS A 46 -14.61 0.50 2.23
C LYS A 46 -14.62 -0.93 2.77
N THR A 47 -13.52 -1.38 3.37
CA THR A 47 -13.31 -2.81 3.68
C THR A 47 -13.06 -3.10 5.16
N GLY A 48 -12.73 -2.08 5.95
CA GLY A 48 -12.44 -2.18 7.38
C GLY A 48 -11.05 -2.71 7.73
N VAL A 49 -10.18 -3.00 6.76
CA VAL A 49 -8.87 -3.64 6.98
C VAL A 49 -7.77 -3.00 6.13
N ILE A 50 -6.51 -3.22 6.51
CA ILE A 50 -5.32 -2.79 5.76
C ILE A 50 -4.69 -4.03 5.09
N TYR A 51 -4.39 -3.94 3.79
CA TYR A 51 -3.88 -5.06 2.99
C TYR A 51 -2.36 -5.02 2.80
N GLU A 52 -1.78 -6.15 2.38
CA GLU A 52 -0.34 -6.27 2.09
C GLU A 52 0.16 -5.36 0.95
N PHE A 53 -0.64 -5.14 -0.09
CA PHE A 53 -0.34 -4.23 -1.19
C PHE A 53 -1.64 -3.71 -1.84
N PHE A 54 -1.50 -2.68 -2.67
CA PHE A 54 -2.60 -1.97 -3.31
C PHE A 54 -2.42 -1.95 -4.84
N ASP A 55 -3.49 -1.68 -5.57
CA ASP A 55 -3.42 -1.46 -7.02
C ASP A 55 -2.67 -0.15 -7.31
N SER A 56 -1.72 -0.17 -8.26
CA SER A 56 -0.96 1.02 -8.68
C SER A 56 -1.80 2.15 -9.25
N ARG A 57 -3.00 1.84 -9.76
CA ARG A 57 -3.93 2.83 -10.31
C ARG A 57 -5.01 3.24 -9.31
N ASP A 58 -5.05 2.60 -8.14
CA ASP A 58 -6.07 2.82 -7.13
C ASP A 58 -7.51 2.60 -7.64
N GLU A 59 -7.69 1.72 -8.63
CA GLU A 59 -8.97 1.45 -9.31
C GLU A 59 -9.65 0.19 -8.75
N VAL A 60 -8.85 -0.81 -8.39
CA VAL A 60 -9.32 -2.15 -8.02
C VAL A 60 -9.23 -2.37 -6.51
N TYR A 61 -10.20 -3.08 -5.92
CA TYR A 61 -10.13 -3.45 -4.50
C TYR A 61 -8.88 -4.30 -4.23
N PRO A 62 -8.18 -4.10 -3.10
CA PRO A 62 -6.95 -4.85 -2.82
C PRO A 62 -7.11 -6.37 -2.88
N TYR A 63 -8.22 -6.93 -2.38
CA TYR A 63 -8.48 -8.38 -2.44
C TYR A 63 -8.78 -8.90 -3.86
N GLN A 64 -9.01 -8.02 -4.84
CA GLN A 64 -9.19 -8.33 -6.25
C GLN A 64 -7.93 -8.09 -7.08
N CYS A 65 -6.82 -7.67 -6.46
CA CYS A 65 -5.54 -7.64 -7.15
C CYS A 65 -5.02 -9.06 -7.36
N GLU A 66 -4.36 -9.30 -8.48
CA GLU A 66 -3.71 -10.58 -8.74
C GLU A 66 -2.46 -10.72 -7.85
N ARG A 67 -2.52 -11.65 -6.90
CA ARG A 67 -1.42 -11.89 -5.96
C ARG A 67 -0.58 -13.11 -6.37
N LYS A 68 -1.23 -14.27 -6.44
CA LYS A 68 -0.67 -15.58 -6.82
C LYS A 68 -1.50 -16.25 -7.92
N GLY A 69 -2.10 -15.43 -8.78
CA GLY A 69 -3.06 -15.86 -9.79
C GLY A 69 -4.31 -14.99 -9.77
N LYS A 70 -5.31 -15.40 -10.56
CA LYS A 70 -6.58 -14.67 -10.67
C LYS A 70 -7.36 -14.77 -9.35
N PRO A 71 -7.85 -13.66 -8.80
CA PRO A 71 -8.73 -13.69 -7.64
C PRO A 71 -10.07 -14.34 -8.00
N THR A 72 -10.77 -14.89 -7.01
CA THR A 72 -12.13 -15.40 -7.18
C THR A 72 -13.19 -14.39 -6.74
N THR A 73 -14.37 -14.49 -7.33
CA THR A 73 -15.55 -13.70 -6.94
C THR A 73 -16.73 -14.66 -6.72
N PRO A 74 -17.27 -14.80 -5.49
CA PRO A 74 -16.84 -14.12 -4.26
C PRO A 74 -15.43 -14.58 -3.81
N PRO A 75 -14.76 -13.81 -2.92
CA PRO A 75 -13.42 -14.17 -2.47
C PRO A 75 -13.41 -15.48 -1.70
N ASP A 76 -12.43 -16.34 -2.00
CA ASP A 76 -12.19 -17.60 -1.30
C ASP A 76 -10.78 -17.62 -0.73
N TRP A 77 -10.66 -17.23 0.54
CA TRP A 77 -9.39 -17.13 1.25
C TRP A 77 -8.65 -18.47 1.37
N ARG A 78 -9.31 -19.62 1.20
CA ARG A 78 -8.66 -20.94 1.22
C ARG A 78 -7.72 -21.13 0.02
N LYS A 79 -7.96 -20.42 -1.09
CA LYS A 79 -7.15 -20.50 -2.31
C LYS A 79 -5.85 -19.69 -2.22
N GLN A 80 -5.69 -18.83 -1.22
CA GLN A 80 -4.47 -18.02 -1.00
C GLN A 80 -4.05 -17.13 -2.19
N VAL A 81 -4.98 -16.85 -3.10
CA VAL A 81 -4.79 -15.99 -4.29
C VAL A 81 -5.18 -14.53 -4.05
N HIS A 82 -5.82 -14.22 -2.92
CA HIS A 82 -6.25 -12.88 -2.54
C HIS A 82 -5.19 -12.20 -1.68
N SER A 83 -5.10 -10.88 -1.78
CA SER A 83 -4.28 -10.06 -0.90
C SER A 83 -4.62 -10.33 0.57
N ILE A 84 -3.58 -10.46 1.38
CA ILE A 84 -3.69 -10.69 2.83
C ILE A 84 -4.23 -9.43 3.51
N SER A 85 -5.25 -9.59 4.36
CA SER A 85 -5.78 -8.52 5.23
C SER A 85 -5.01 -8.42 6.54
N ASP A 86 -5.18 -7.31 7.25
CA ASP A 86 -4.56 -7.01 8.55
C ASP A 86 -3.04 -7.18 8.53
N PHE A 87 -2.41 -6.69 7.46
CA PHE A 87 -0.99 -6.92 7.23
C PHE A 87 -0.12 -5.97 8.05
N ASN A 88 0.63 -6.54 9.00
CA ASN A 88 1.42 -5.81 9.99
C ASN A 88 2.37 -4.76 9.40
N TRP A 89 3.08 -5.07 8.30
CA TRP A 89 3.99 -4.10 7.70
C TRP A 89 3.24 -2.90 7.15
N SER A 90 2.15 -3.12 6.39
CA SER A 90 1.34 -2.03 5.85
C SER A 90 0.78 -1.16 6.97
N SER A 91 0.31 -1.76 8.06
CA SER A 91 -0.15 -0.99 9.24
C SER A 91 0.98 -0.17 9.86
N CYS A 92 2.16 -0.76 10.03
CA CYS A 92 3.33 -0.08 10.57
C CYS A 92 3.75 1.11 9.69
N PHE A 93 3.93 0.90 8.38
CA PHE A 93 4.32 1.97 7.46
C PHE A 93 3.24 3.05 7.33
N THR A 94 1.95 2.70 7.42
CA THR A 94 0.87 3.70 7.48
C THR A 94 1.05 4.60 8.69
N LEU A 95 1.32 4.05 9.88
CA LEU A 95 1.59 4.85 11.08
C LEU A 95 2.85 5.69 10.91
N MET A 96 3.91 5.12 10.35
CA MET A 96 5.14 5.88 10.07
C MET A 96 4.88 7.05 9.12
N PHE A 97 4.03 6.90 8.09
CA PHE A 97 3.68 8.01 7.19
C PHE A 97 2.85 9.10 7.85
N ILE A 98 2.05 8.76 8.87
CA ILE A 98 1.22 9.73 9.62
C ILE A 98 2.06 10.48 10.66
N GLN A 99 3.06 9.83 11.26
CA GLN A 99 3.94 10.45 12.24
C GLN A 99 4.98 11.33 11.54
N ASP A 100 4.63 12.60 11.32
CA ASP A 100 5.52 13.60 10.69
C ASP A 100 6.85 13.79 11.45
N GLU A 101 6.89 13.48 12.76
CA GLU A 101 8.07 13.63 13.62
C GLU A 101 9.26 12.74 13.23
N LEU A 102 9.06 11.69 12.42
CA LEU A 102 10.13 10.76 12.01
C LEU A 102 10.87 11.18 10.74
N TYR A 103 10.53 12.33 10.15
CA TYR A 103 11.08 12.81 8.87
C TYR A 103 11.92 14.09 8.98
N LEU A 104 12.02 14.67 10.18
CA LEU A 104 12.82 15.86 10.47
C LEU A 104 14.16 15.44 11.10
N ASP A 105 15.00 14.74 10.32
CA ASP A 105 16.40 14.48 10.66
C ASP A 105 17.33 15.36 9.80
#